data_AF-A0A4V3JS90-F1
#
_entry.id   AF-A0A4V3JS90-F1
#
_cell.length_a   1.000
_cell.length_b   1.000
_cell.length_c   1.000
_cell.angle_alpha   90.00
_cell.angle_beta   90.00
_cell.angle_gamma   90.00
#
_symmetry.space_group_name_H-M   'P 1'
#
loop_
_entity.id
_entity.type
_entity.pdbx_description
1 polymer ?
#
loop_
_entity_poly.entity_id
_entity_poly.type
_entity_poly.pdbx_seq_one_letter_code
_entity_poly.pdbx_strand_id
1 'polypeptide(L)'
;MNQTSFLKRTFRLLPKFYLELFDSEHVFLATAQMIGKRILHFRIDSTISYKKGDGVYGRLYGLRSGFYIPISGIIKERKEIQSKYYSKLCELELESEEDFE
;
A
#
# COMPACT_ATOMS: atom_id res chain seq x y z
N MET A 1 -3.62 -20.26 -16.14
CA MET A 1 -3.45 -18.79 -16.28
C MET A 1 -2.36 -18.37 -15.31
N ASN A 2 -1.23 -17.85 -15.81
CA ASN A 2 -0.15 -17.39 -14.95
C ASN A 2 -0.61 -16.14 -14.19
N GLN A 3 -0.41 -16.10 -12.86
CA GLN A 3 -0.82 -14.98 -11.99
C GLN A 3 -0.35 -13.62 -12.53
N THR A 4 0.82 -13.58 -13.19
CA THR A 4 1.39 -12.42 -13.90
C THR A 4 0.50 -11.82 -15.00
N SER A 5 -0.31 -12.62 -15.68
CA SER A 5 -1.23 -12.12 -16.72
C SER A 5 -2.47 -11.43 -16.15
N PHE A 6 -2.90 -11.82 -14.94
CA PHE A 6 -4.03 -11.19 -14.23
C PHE A 6 -3.63 -9.83 -13.67
N LEU A 7 -2.40 -9.72 -13.15
CA LEU A 7 -1.78 -8.46 -12.72
C LEU A 7 -1.86 -7.43 -13.87
N LYS A 8 -1.26 -7.74 -15.02
CA LYS A 8 -1.20 -6.83 -16.18
C LYS A 8 -2.55 -6.30 -16.66
N ARG A 9 -3.62 -7.11 -16.56
CA ARG A 9 -4.95 -6.75 -17.06
C ARG A 9 -5.77 -5.95 -16.06
N THR A 10 -5.54 -6.15 -14.77
CA THR A 10 -6.26 -5.48 -13.67
C THR A 10 -5.61 -4.12 -13.34
N PHE A 11 -4.28 -4.03 -13.43
CA PHE A 11 -3.52 -2.79 -13.19
C PHE A 11 -3.75 -1.71 -14.26
N ARG A 12 -3.98 -2.08 -15.53
CA ARG A 12 -4.20 -1.13 -16.64
C ARG A 12 -5.50 -0.32 -16.52
N LEU A 13 -6.46 -0.71 -15.67
CA LEU A 13 -7.81 -0.15 -15.65
C LEU A 13 -8.21 0.50 -14.32
N LEU A 14 -7.40 0.41 -13.26
CA LEU A 14 -7.81 0.82 -11.92
C LEU A 14 -6.81 1.82 -11.30
N PRO A 15 -7.19 3.11 -11.18
CA PRO A 15 -6.31 4.15 -10.65
C PRO A 15 -6.14 4.12 -9.13
N LYS A 16 -6.78 3.18 -8.41
CA LYS A 16 -6.72 3.05 -6.94
C LYS A 16 -6.77 1.58 -6.52
N PHE A 17 -5.81 1.15 -5.73
CA PHE A 17 -5.79 -0.15 -5.04
C PHE A 17 -6.22 0.05 -3.59
N TYR A 18 -6.62 -1.04 -2.93
CA TYR A 18 -6.68 -1.06 -1.47
C TYR A 18 -5.49 -1.85 -0.95
N LEU A 19 -4.83 -1.32 0.06
CA LEU A 19 -3.70 -1.92 0.72
C LEU A 19 -4.10 -2.23 2.16
N GLU A 20 -3.94 -3.49 2.54
CA GLU A 20 -4.05 -3.95 3.91
C GLU A 20 -2.65 -4.18 4.47
N LEU A 21 -2.35 -3.57 5.61
CA LEU A 21 -1.08 -3.70 6.31
C LEU A 21 -1.28 -4.29 7.71
N PHE A 22 -0.32 -5.10 8.14
CA PHE A 22 -0.35 -5.79 9.42
C PHE A 22 0.71 -5.24 10.36
N ASP A 23 0.28 -4.43 11.32
CA ASP A 23 1.08 -4.12 12.49
C ASP A 23 0.84 -5.20 13.56
N SER A 24 1.77 -5.33 14.49
CA SER A 24 1.73 -6.26 15.64
C SER A 24 0.42 -6.22 16.44
N GLU A 25 -0.29 -5.09 16.43
CA GLU A 25 -1.53 -4.91 17.19
C GLU A 25 -2.75 -4.60 16.31
N HIS A 26 -2.56 -4.15 15.06
CA HIS A 26 -3.63 -3.56 14.26
C HIS A 26 -3.51 -3.93 12.77
N VAL A 27 -4.67 -4.07 12.12
CA VAL A 27 -4.77 -4.17 10.66
C VAL A 27 -5.23 -2.82 10.14
N PHE A 28 -4.49 -2.26 9.19
CA PHE A 28 -4.81 -0.99 8.59
C PHE A 28 -5.15 -1.13 7.11
N LEU A 29 -6.22 -0.44 6.69
CA LEU A 29 -6.66 -0.40 5.30
C LEU A 29 -6.50 1.01 4.74
N ALA A 30 -5.82 1.13 3.62
CA ALA A 30 -5.64 2.40 2.92
C ALA A 30 -5.90 2.25 1.42
N THR A 31 -6.36 3.32 0.78
CA THR A 31 -6.28 3.40 -0.68
C THR A 31 -4.84 3.69 -1.07
N ALA A 32 -4.28 2.88 -1.95
CA ALA A 32 -2.93 3.03 -2.45
C ALA A 32 -2.91 3.40 -3.93
N GLN A 33 -1.94 4.24 -4.28
CA GLN A 33 -1.61 4.64 -5.64
C GLN A 33 -0.22 4.12 -5.95
N MET A 34 -0.07 3.53 -7.13
CA MET A 34 1.25 3.12 -7.61
C MET A 34 2.00 4.31 -8.21
N ILE A 35 3.28 4.46 -7.84
CA ILE A 35 4.20 5.45 -8.39
C ILE A 35 5.39 4.70 -8.99
N GLY A 36 5.52 4.71 -10.31
CA GLY A 36 6.52 3.89 -10.99
C GLY A 36 6.21 2.39 -10.88
N LYS A 37 7.25 1.54 -10.86
CA LYS A 37 7.09 0.07 -10.95
C LYS A 37 6.99 -0.65 -9.61
N ARG A 38 7.51 -0.03 -8.54
CA ARG A 38 7.67 -0.67 -7.22
C ARG A 38 7.15 0.16 -6.05
N ILE A 39 6.78 1.41 -6.25
CA ILE A 39 6.38 2.27 -5.13
C ILE A 39 4.85 2.28 -5.02
N LEU A 40 4.35 2.04 -3.82
CA LEU A 40 2.98 2.30 -3.41
C LEU A 40 2.97 3.50 -2.47
N HIS A 41 2.22 4.52 -2.86
CA HIS A 41 1.97 5.72 -2.07
C HIS A 41 0.54 5.69 -1.52
N PHE A 42 0.38 5.89 -0.22
CA PHE A 42 -0.92 5.83 0.44
C PHE A 42 -0.96 6.71 1.69
N ARG A 43 -2.17 7.05 2.11
CA ARG A 43 -2.44 7.81 3.34
C ARG A 43 -3.17 6.94 4.33
N ILE A 44 -2.77 7.01 5.60
CA ILE A 44 -3.30 6.18 6.66
C ILE A 44 -3.28 6.91 7.99
N ASP A 45 -3.94 6.36 9.01
CA ASP A 45 -3.91 6.93 10.36
C ASP A 45 -2.49 6.90 10.93
N SER A 46 -2.03 8.01 11.51
CA SER A 46 -0.71 8.16 12.09
C SER A 46 -0.47 7.23 13.29
N THR A 47 -1.50 6.59 13.85
CA THR A 47 -1.34 5.56 14.89
C THR A 47 -0.54 4.36 14.41
N ILE A 48 -0.42 4.14 13.10
CA ILE A 48 0.41 3.07 12.56
C ILE A 48 1.86 3.21 13.04
N SER A 49 2.49 2.12 13.47
CA SER A 49 3.82 2.19 14.09
C SER A 49 4.97 2.30 13.08
N TYR A 50 4.71 2.02 11.78
CA TYR A 50 5.76 1.94 10.76
C TYR A 50 6.56 3.22 10.57
N LYS A 51 7.87 3.10 10.51
CA LYS A 51 8.84 4.18 10.28
C LYS A 51 9.61 3.91 9.00
N LYS A 52 10.32 4.93 8.52
CA LYS A 52 11.26 4.78 7.40
C LYS A 52 12.29 3.70 7.73
N GLY A 53 12.46 2.76 6.82
CA GLY A 53 13.34 1.60 6.95
C GLY A 53 12.65 0.34 7.48
N ASP A 54 11.40 0.43 7.94
CA ASP A 54 10.69 -0.75 8.43
C ASP A 54 10.27 -1.66 7.28
N GLY A 55 10.45 -2.96 7.50
CA GLY A 55 9.92 -4.00 6.64
C GLY A 55 8.42 -4.15 6.86
N VAL A 56 7.67 -4.24 5.77
CA VAL A 56 6.22 -4.30 5.77
C VAL A 56 5.77 -5.49 4.95
N TYR A 57 4.79 -6.20 5.49
CA TYR A 57 4.04 -7.22 4.78
C TYR A 57 2.57 -6.83 4.73
N GLY A 58 1.92 -7.07 3.60
CA GLY A 58 0.56 -6.64 3.37
C GLY A 58 -0.12 -7.39 2.23
N ARG A 59 -1.33 -6.93 1.91
CA ARG A 59 -2.13 -7.44 0.80
C ARG A 59 -2.66 -6.29 -0.04
N LEU A 60 -2.47 -6.40 -1.35
CA LEU A 60 -2.98 -5.46 -2.33
C LEU A 60 -4.24 -6.03 -2.99
N TYR A 61 -5.32 -5.25 -2.98
CA TYR A 61 -6.62 -5.61 -3.54
C TYR A 61 -6.96 -4.70 -4.71
N GLY A 62 -7.46 -5.29 -5.80
CA GLY A 62 -8.05 -4.55 -6.91
C GLY A 62 -9.53 -4.24 -6.66
N LEU A 63 -10.00 -3.05 -7.06
CA LEU A 63 -11.37 -2.53 -6.92
C LEU A 63 -12.51 -3.48 -7.39
N ARG A 64 -12.22 -4.57 -8.10
CA ARG A 64 -13.22 -5.48 -8.68
C ARG A 64 -12.91 -6.98 -8.53
N SER A 65 -11.87 -7.36 -7.80
CA SER A 65 -11.52 -8.77 -7.61
C SER A 65 -11.58 -9.16 -6.14
N GLY A 66 -12.24 -10.28 -5.83
CA GLY A 66 -12.09 -10.93 -4.51
C GLY A 66 -10.70 -11.56 -4.29
N PHE A 67 -9.77 -11.35 -5.22
CA PHE A 67 -8.39 -11.79 -5.14
C PHE A 67 -7.52 -10.68 -4.57
N TYR A 68 -6.60 -11.07 -3.68
CA TYR A 68 -5.54 -10.22 -3.16
C TYR A 68 -4.18 -10.72 -3.63
N ILE A 69 -3.22 -9.81 -3.67
CA ILE A 69 -1.82 -10.10 -3.97
C ILE A 69 -1.05 -9.83 -2.68
N PRO A 70 -0.38 -10.84 -2.10
CA PRO A 70 0.52 -10.58 -0.98
C PRO A 70 1.65 -9.68 -1.46
N ILE A 71 2.05 -8.72 -0.64
CA ILE A 71 3.18 -7.84 -0.94
C ILE A 71 4.10 -7.75 0.27
N SER A 72 5.39 -7.64 -0.01
CA SER A 72 6.43 -7.27 0.94
C SER A 72 7.21 -6.07 0.42
N GLY A 73 7.78 -5.29 1.34
CA GLY A 73 8.55 -4.11 0.99
C GLY A 73 9.12 -3.38 2.19
N ILE A 74 9.70 -2.22 1.92
CA ILE A 74 10.29 -1.33 2.93
C ILE A 74 9.66 0.05 2.83
N ILE A 75 9.33 0.66 3.97
CA ILE A 75 8.89 2.06 4.00
C ILE A 75 10.07 2.97 3.65
N LYS A 76 10.01 3.63 2.50
CA LYS A 76 11.02 4.58 2.02
C LYS A 76 10.84 5.95 2.64
N GLU A 77 9.60 6.36 2.82
CA GLU A 77 9.26 7.67 3.37
C GLU A 77 8.00 7.59 4.23
N ARG A 78 8.02 8.37 5.30
CA ARG A 78 6.87 8.67 6.15
C ARG A 78 6.80 10.17 6.35
N LYS A 79 5.63 10.75 6.05
CA LYS A 79 5.38 12.18 6.21
C LYS A 79 4.11 12.40 7.02
N GLU A 80 4.25 12.99 8.20
CA GLU A 80 3.10 13.36 9.03
C GLU A 80 2.31 14.50 8.37
N ILE A 81 0.99 14.34 8.30
CA ILE A 81 0.07 15.37 7.81
C ILE A 81 -0.53 16.06 9.02
N GLN A 82 -0.13 17.31 9.25
CA GLN A 82 -0.76 18.14 10.28
C GLN A 82 -2.16 18.57 9.83
N SER A 83 -3.17 17.82 10.26
CA SER A 83 -4.57 18.22 10.11
C SER A 83 -5.03 19.01 11.33
N LYS A 84 -5.75 20.12 11.10
CA LYS A 84 -6.42 20.89 12.17
C LYS A 84 -7.78 20.33 12.57
N TYR A 85 -8.35 19.43 11.75
CA TYR A 85 -9.77 19.04 11.85
C TYR A 85 -10.01 17.53 11.93
N TYR A 86 -9.02 16.70 11.61
CA TYR A 86 -9.15 15.24 11.55
C TYR A 86 -8.12 14.55 12.46
N SER A 87 -8.30 13.24 12.69
CA SER A 87 -7.27 12.39 13.29
C SER A 87 -5.94 12.59 12.56
N LYS A 88 -4.82 12.43 13.29
CA LYS A 88 -3.48 12.58 12.71
C LYS A 88 -3.35 11.55 11.59
N LEU A 89 -3.04 11.99 10.38
CA LEU A 89 -2.80 11.12 9.23
C LEU A 89 -1.33 11.20 8.84
N CYS A 90 -0.79 10.14 8.26
CA CYS A 90 0.52 10.14 7.64
C CYS A 90 0.44 9.65 6.19
N GLU A 91 1.33 10.18 5.35
CA GLU A 91 1.61 9.64 4.02
C GLU A 91 2.78 8.67 4.13
N LEU A 92 2.66 7.53 3.46
CA LEU A 92 3.69 6.51 3.41
C LEU A 92 4.02 6.17 1.96
N GLU A 93 5.31 6.01 1.68
CA GLU A 93 5.81 5.40 0.45
C GLU A 93 6.43 4.05 0.79
N LEU A 94 5.83 2.99 0.26
CA LEU A 94 6.31 1.61 0.38
C LEU A 94 6.98 1.22 -0.94
N GLU A 95 8.27 0.86 -0.88
CA GLU A 95 8.95 0.22 -2.00
C GLU A 95 8.80 -1.29 -1.87
N SER A 96 8.14 -1.90 -2.84
CA SER A 96 7.96 -3.34 -2.90
C SER A 96 9.20 -4.05 -3.40
N GLU A 97 9.41 -5.27 -2.91
CA GLU A 97 10.43 -6.19 -3.41
C GLU A 97 10.14 -6.64 -4.85
N GLU A 98 8.86 -6.67 -5.24
CA GLU A 98 8.39 -7.12 -6.54
C GLU A 98 8.04 -5.94 -7.47
N ASP A 99 8.18 -6.15 -8.77
CA ASP A 99 7.67 -5.23 -9.79
C ASP A 99 6.17 -5.46 -10.02
N PHE A 100 5.39 -4.38 -10.01
CA PHE A 100 3.95 -4.44 -10.27
C PHE A 100 3.56 -4.36 -11.78
N GLU A 101 4.54 -4.30 -12.69
CA GLU A 101 4.37 -4.20 -14.16
C GLU A 101 4.30 -5.53 -14.94
#